data_AF-A0A2S6CIV5-F1
#
_entry.id   AF-A0A2S6CIV5-F1
#
_cell.length_a   1.000
_cell.length_b   1.000
_cell.length_c   1.000
_cell.angle_alpha   90.00
_cell.angle_beta   90.00
_cell.angle_gamma   90.00
#
_symmetry.space_group_name_H-M   'P 1'
#
loop_
_entity.id
_entity.type
_entity.pdbx_description
1 polymer ?
#
loop_
_entity_poly.entity_id
_entity_poly.type
_entity_poly.pdbx_seq_one_letter_code
_entity_poly.pdbx_strand_id
1 'polypeptide(L)' 'MATSQEEKTILIVGAGVFGASTAYHLASQLQDASRITVIDQTPPSPDPAASTDINKIIRADYSSAFYANLAYEAMTAWA' A
#
# COMPACT_ATOMS: atom_id res chain seq x y z
N MET A 1 -14.60 31.54 11.03
CA MET A 1 -13.22 31.03 10.91
C MET A 1 -13.33 29.52 10.78
N ALA A 2 -13.05 28.96 9.61
CA ALA A 2 -13.05 27.50 9.46
C ALA A 2 -11.86 26.96 10.25
N THR A 3 -12.11 26.09 11.21
CA THR A 3 -11.06 25.34 11.89
C THR A 3 -10.38 24.50 10.80
N SER A 4 -9.12 24.79 10.48
CA SER A 4 -8.28 23.87 9.72
C SER A 4 -8.30 22.54 10.46
N GLN A 5 -8.95 21.52 9.90
CA GLN A 5 -8.87 20.20 10.49
C GLN A 5 -7.41 19.76 10.41
N GLU A 6 -6.80 19.57 11.57
CA GLU A 6 -5.44 19.05 11.67
C GLU A 6 -5.41 17.65 11.05
N GLU A 7 -4.48 17.42 10.13
CA GLU A 7 -4.33 16.09 9.52
C GLU A 7 -4.04 15.06 10.61
N LYS A 8 -4.50 13.82 10.46
CA LYS A 8 -4.24 12.78 11.47
C LYS A 8 -2.81 12.27 11.34
N THR A 9 -2.20 11.84 12.45
CA THR A 9 -0.98 11.03 12.42
C THR A 9 -1.36 9.57 12.21
N ILE A 10 -0.64 8.85 11.34
CA ILE A 10 -0.98 7.49 10.92
C ILE A 10 0.17 6.56 11.26
N LEU A 11 -0.14 5.47 11.97
CA LEU A 11 0.78 4.35 12.21
C LEU A 11 0.34 3.15 11.36
N ILE A 12 1.25 2.64 10.54
CA ILE A 12 1.07 1.42 9.75
C ILE A 12 1.96 0.34 10.35
N VAL A 13 1.36 -0.78 10.73
CA VAL A 13 2.07 -1.95 11.29
C VAL A 13 2.21 -3.01 10.19
N GLY A 14 3.45 -3.25 9.77
CA GLY A 14 3.81 -4.10 8.64
C GLY A 14 4.14 -3.28 7.39
N ALA A 15 5.31 -3.50 6.83
CA ALA A 15 5.86 -2.90 5.61
C ALA A 15 5.86 -3.87 4.41
N GLY A 16 5.03 -4.92 4.44
CA GLY A 16 4.72 -5.76 3.28
C GLY A 16 3.83 -5.04 2.25
N VAL A 17 3.34 -5.77 1.23
CA VAL A 17 2.60 -5.17 0.09
C VAL A 17 1.47 -4.22 0.47
N PHE A 18 0.61 -4.60 1.42
CA PHE A 18 -0.49 -3.73 1.86
C PHE A 18 0.01 -2.51 2.61
N GLY A 19 0.97 -2.66 3.51
CA GLY A 19 1.51 -1.55 4.29
C GLY A 19 2.24 -0.53 3.43
N ALA A 20 3.10 -0.99 2.53
CA ALA A 20 3.83 -0.15 1.61
C ALA A 20 2.90 0.58 0.63
N SER A 21 1.94 -0.14 0.02
CA SER A 21 0.95 0.47 -0.88
C SER A 21 0.07 1.50 -0.15
N THR A 22 -0.39 1.17 1.07
CA THR A 22 -1.18 2.10 1.88
C THR A 22 -0.39 3.37 2.22
N ALA A 23 0.87 3.23 2.63
CA ALA A 23 1.74 4.37 2.93
C ALA A 23 1.93 5.27 1.70
N TYR A 24 2.16 4.68 0.52
CA TYR A 24 2.30 5.42 -0.73
C TYR A 24 1.04 6.20 -1.10
N HIS A 25 -0.13 5.56 -1.07
CA HIS A 25 -1.39 6.22 -1.42
C HIS A 25 -1.84 7.25 -0.38
N LEU A 26 -1.51 7.08 0.90
CA LEU A 26 -1.74 8.11 1.91
C LEU A 26 -0.80 9.31 1.72
N ALA A 27 0.47 9.06 1.40
CA ALA A 27 1.45 10.12 1.17
C ALA A 27 1.11 11.01 -0.03
N SER A 28 0.34 10.50 -1.02
CA SER A 28 -0.14 11.32 -2.14
C SER A 28 -1.41 12.12 -1.85
N GLN A 29 -2.10 11.82 -0.75
CA GLN A 29 -3.34 12.48 -0.34
C GLN A 29 -3.15 13.49 0.80
N LEU A 30 -2.15 13.26 1.66
CA LEU A 30 -1.84 14.15 2.77
C LEU A 30 -0.97 15.34 2.32
N GLN A 31 -1.18 16.49 2.96
CA GLN A 31 -0.34 17.66 2.79
C GLN A 31 1.05 17.44 3.41
N ASP A 32 1.13 16.66 4.50
CA ASP A 32 2.38 16.31 5.17
C ASP A 32 2.55 14.79 5.33
N ALA A 33 3.34 14.20 4.43
CA ALA A 33 3.66 12.77 4.47
C ALA A 33 4.49 12.35 5.69
N SER A 34 5.15 13.28 6.41
CA SER A 34 5.92 12.94 7.62
C SER A 34 5.04 12.45 8.77
N ARG A 35 3.73 12.64 8.66
CA ARG A 35 2.72 12.15 9.59
C ARG A 35 2.46 10.64 9.47
N ILE A 36 3.03 9.97 8.45
CA ILE A 36 2.91 8.53 8.25
C ILE A 36 4.15 7.85 8.82
N THR A 37 3.96 7.01 9.83
CA THR A 37 5.02 6.13 10.36
C THR A 37 4.70 4.69 9.98
N VAL A 38 5.64 4.01 9.33
CA VAL A 38 5.56 2.57 9.04
C VAL A 38 6.55 1.84 9.94
N ILE A 39 6.07 0.83 10.66
CA ILE A 39 6.91 -0.05 11.47
C ILE A 39 6.83 -1.49 10.96
N ASP A 40 7.94 -2.21 11.01
CA ASP A 40 8.02 -3.63 10.66
C ASP A 40 9.02 -4.33 11.61
N GLN A 41 8.98 -5.66 11.65
CA GLN A 41 9.90 -6.48 12.43
C GLN A 41 11.32 -6.49 11.86
N THR A 42 11.45 -6.28 10.55
CA THR A 42 12.74 -6.28 9.83
C THR A 42 12.92 -4.99 9.02
N PRO A 43 14.14 -4.69 8.55
CA PRO A 43 14.36 -3.56 7.63
C PRO A 43 13.47 -3.63 6.36
N PRO A 44 13.34 -2.50 5.62
CA PRO A 44 12.62 -2.47 4.34
C PRO A 44 13.08 -3.56 3.38
N SER A 45 12.14 -4.05 2.56
CA SER A 45 12.21 -5.39 1.94
C SER A 45 12.24 -6.50 2.99
N PRO A 46 11.19 -6.56 3.86
CA PRO A 46 11.17 -7.52 4.94
C PRO A 46 11.27 -8.95 4.41
N ASP A 47 12.39 -9.62 4.67
CA ASP A 47 12.65 -11.03 4.30
C ASP A 47 11.49 -11.99 4.63
N PRO A 48 10.79 -11.89 5.79
CA PRO A 48 9.68 -12.80 6.08
C PRO A 48 8.37 -12.45 5.35
N ALA A 49 8.28 -11.31 4.66
CA ALA A 49 7.04 -10.91 4.02
C ALA A 49 6.79 -11.71 2.74
N ALA A 50 5.54 -12.16 2.56
CA ALA A 50 5.11 -12.86 1.35
C ALA A 50 5.31 -12.05 0.05
N SER A 51 5.47 -10.72 0.17
CA SER A 51 5.75 -9.79 -0.92
C SER A 51 7.21 -9.76 -1.35
N THR A 52 8.14 -10.31 -0.56
CA THR A 52 9.58 -10.31 -0.86
C THR A 52 9.94 -11.58 -1.62
N ASP A 53 10.16 -11.45 -2.93
CA ASP A 53 10.53 -12.56 -3.82
C ASP A 53 11.18 -12.01 -5.10
N ILE A 54 11.91 -12.87 -5.82
CA ILE A 54 12.52 -12.52 -7.10
C ILE A 54 11.47 -12.28 -8.20
N ASN A 55 10.30 -12.91 -8.07
CA ASN A 55 9.19 -12.77 -9.01
C ASN A 55 7.85 -13.10 -8.35
N LYS A 56 6.76 -12.60 -8.95
CA LYS A 56 5.37 -12.95 -8.64
C LYS A 56 4.55 -13.00 -9.93
N ILE A 57 3.57 -13.89 -9.99
CA ILE A 57 2.66 -14.03 -11.14
C ILE A 57 1.55 -12.98 -11.06
N ILE A 58 1.30 -12.27 -12.16
CA ILE A 58 0.18 -11.33 -12.30
C ILE A 58 -0.84 -11.92 -13.29
N ARG A 59 -2.10 -12.08 -12.86
CA ARG A 59 -3.22 -12.57 -13.69
C ARG A 59 -4.55 -12.06 -13.16
N ALA A 60 -5.56 -11.96 -14.03
CA ALA A 60 -6.92 -11.54 -13.69
C ALA A 60 -7.97 -12.67 -13.75
N ASP A 61 -7.53 -13.93 -13.84
CA ASP A 61 -8.38 -15.12 -13.94
C ASP A 61 -8.97 -15.52 -12.58
N TYR A 62 -9.88 -14.70 -12.07
CA TYR A 62 -10.60 -14.89 -10.81
C TYR A 62 -12.09 -15.15 -11.08
N SER A 63 -12.70 -16.09 -10.35
CA SER A 63 -14.13 -16.41 -10.46
C SER A 63 -15.06 -15.29 -10.01
N SER A 64 -14.57 -14.42 -9.12
CA SER A 64 -15.29 -13.24 -8.65
C SER A 64 -14.94 -12.03 -9.52
N ALA A 65 -15.96 -11.41 -10.10
CA ALA A 65 -15.82 -10.18 -10.87
C ALA A 65 -15.16 -9.05 -10.06
N PHE A 66 -15.41 -8.99 -8.75
CA PHE A 66 -14.78 -8.01 -7.87
C PHE A 66 -13.24 -8.12 -7.89
N TYR A 67 -12.70 -9.33 -7.71
CA TYR A 67 -11.25 -9.55 -7.71
C TYR A 67 -10.64 -9.48 -9.10
N ALA A 68 -11.36 -9.93 -10.13
CA ALA A 68 -10.94 -9.79 -11.52
C ALA A 68 -10.77 -8.31 -11.91
N ASN A 69 -11.73 -7.46 -11.56
CA ASN A 69 -11.66 -6.01 -11.83
C ASN A 69 -10.49 -5.34 -11.11
N LEU A 70 -10.25 -5.68 -9.83
CA LEU A 70 -9.07 -5.18 -9.10
C LEU A 70 -7.75 -5.60 -9.77
N ALA A 71 -7.68 -6.83 -10.30
CA ALA A 71 -6.50 -7.30 -11.01
C ALA A 71 -6.27 -6.55 -12.33
N TYR A 72 -7.33 -6.25 -13.09
CA TYR A 72 -7.23 -5.45 -14.31
C TYR A 72 -6.79 -4.00 -14.03
N GLU A 73 -7.31 -3.39 -12.96
CA GLU A 73 -6.87 -2.06 -12.51
C GLU A 73 -5.37 -2.08 -12.18
N ALA A 74 -4.93 -3.06 -11.38
CA ALA A 74 -3.52 -3.21 -11.04
C ALA A 74 -2.65 -3.44 -12.28
N MET A 75 -3.08 -4.30 -13.21
CA MET A 75 -2.36 -4.54 -14.48
C MET A 75 -2.17 -3.26 -15.31
N THR A 76 -3.13 -2.33 -15.27
CA THR A 76 -3.00 -1.03 -15.95
C THR A 76 -1.89 -0.18 -15.35
N ALA A 77 -1.73 -0.21 -14.02
CA ALA A 77 -0.65 0.50 -13.34
C ALA A 77 0.73 -0.16 -13.52
N TRP A 78 0.77 -1.46 -13.86
CA TRP A 78 1.99 -2.24 -14.09
C TRP A 78 2.53 -2.18 -15.52
N ALA A 79 1.73 -1.73 -16.48
CA ALA A 79 2.08 -1.64 -17.89
C ALA A 79 3.01 -0.45 -18.19
#